data_AF-F7NML7-F1
#
_entry.id   AF-F7NML7-F1
#
_cell.length_a   1.000
_cell.length_b   1.000
_cell.length_c   1.000
_cell.angle_alpha   90.00
_cell.angle_beta   90.00
_cell.angle_gamma   90.00
#
_symmetry.space_group_name_H-M   'P 1'
#
loop_
_entity.id
_entity.type
_entity.pdbx_description
1 polymer ?
#
loop_
_entity_poly.entity_id
_entity_poly.type
_entity_poly.pdbx_seq_one_letter_code
_entity_poly.pdbx_strand_id
1 'polypeptide(L)'
;MFCSFCGVRLAPEAKFCHQCGAAVQAPPAAGADYRHCRVTLVQVGEKWSLFGKEIFEFRAVQDDGVIVAASDKITLTGFEYEGPSEKNKKHQAALDRLTTKLYESGWQKTKDKPGKWYELVFQQPVS
;
A
#
# COMPACT_ATOMS: atom_id res chain seq x y z
N MET A 1 21.17 4.48 -7.25
CA MET A 1 19.88 3.93 -6.80
C MET A 1 18.83 4.14 -7.90
N PHE A 2 17.62 3.58 -7.79
CA PHE A 2 16.53 3.81 -8.74
C PHE A 2 15.37 4.52 -8.04
N CYS A 3 14.61 5.33 -8.78
CA CYS A 3 13.40 5.96 -8.25
C CYS A 3 12.33 4.90 -7.97
N SER A 4 11.81 4.85 -6.74
CA SER A 4 10.77 3.89 -6.35
C SER A 4 9.42 4.11 -7.05
N PHE A 5 9.22 5.28 -7.66
CA PHE A 5 7.98 5.64 -8.37
C PHE A 5 8.03 5.33 -9.87
N CYS A 6 9.09 5.74 -10.58
CA CYS A 6 9.17 5.59 -12.04
C CYS A 6 10.32 4.69 -12.53
N GLY A 7 11.17 4.20 -11.65
CA GLY A 7 12.26 3.27 -12.00
C GLY A 7 13.47 3.89 -12.68
N VAL A 8 13.54 5.22 -12.87
CA VAL A 8 14.72 5.86 -13.47
C VAL A 8 15.94 5.75 -12.56
N ARG A 9 17.14 5.66 -13.14
CA ARG A 9 18.40 5.67 -12.40
C ARG A 9 18.63 7.06 -11.80
N LEU A 10 18.86 7.11 -10.50
CA LEU A 10 19.13 8.34 -9.76
C LEU A 10 20.59 8.43 -9.36
N ALA A 11 21.11 9.66 -9.32
CA ALA A 11 22.38 9.97 -8.70
C ALA A 11 22.33 9.61 -7.20
N PRO A 12 23.45 9.19 -6.60
CA PRO A 12 23.49 8.74 -5.20
C PRO A 12 23.09 9.83 -4.20
N GLU A 13 23.25 11.10 -4.55
CA GLU A 13 22.93 12.25 -3.69
C GLU A 13 21.67 13.02 -4.14
N ALA A 14 20.91 12.47 -5.10
CA ALA A 14 19.69 13.12 -5.59
C ALA A 14 18.65 13.19 -4.47
N LYS A 15 18.16 14.40 -4.15
CA LYS A 15 17.04 14.61 -3.22
C LYS A 15 15.67 14.42 -3.89
N PHE A 16 15.61 14.56 -5.21
CA PHE A 16 14.40 14.43 -6.02
C PHE A 16 14.70 13.69 -7.33
N CYS A 17 13.71 12.98 -7.85
CA CYS A 17 13.77 12.34 -9.14
C CYS A 17 13.68 13.38 -10.26
N HIS A 18 14.74 13.48 -11.07
CA HIS A 18 14.78 14.41 -12.20
C HIS A 18 13.76 14.10 -13.31
N GLN A 19 13.14 12.91 -13.28
CA GLN A 19 12.20 12.48 -14.32
C GLN A 19 10.73 12.65 -13.89
N CYS A 20 10.39 12.31 -12.64
CA CYS A 20 9.00 12.38 -12.14
C CYS A 20 8.77 13.35 -10.97
N GLY A 21 9.82 13.99 -10.45
CA GLY A 21 9.73 14.94 -9.34
C GLY A 21 9.60 14.31 -7.94
N ALA A 22 9.46 12.99 -7.82
CA ALA A 22 9.32 12.32 -6.53
C ALA A 22 10.55 12.51 -5.63
N ALA A 23 10.33 12.77 -4.33
CA ALA A 23 11.41 12.86 -3.36
C ALA A 23 12.12 11.51 -3.20
N VAL A 24 13.43 11.57 -3.00
CA VAL A 24 14.31 10.41 -2.85
C VAL A 24 14.61 10.23 -1.37
N GLN A 25 14.19 9.10 -0.80
CA GLN A 25 14.50 8.76 0.58
C GLN A 25 15.94 8.27 0.69
N ALA A 26 16.67 8.77 1.71
CA ALA A 26 17.99 8.27 2.04
C ALA A 26 17.90 6.79 2.47
N PRO A 27 18.89 5.96 2.11
CA PRO A 27 18.96 4.60 2.62
C PRO A 27 19.02 4.62 4.16
N PRO A 28 18.27 3.75 4.85
CA PRO A 28 18.41 3.57 6.29
C PRO A 28 19.86 3.15 6.64
N ALA A 29 20.33 3.57 7.81
CA ALA A 29 21.67 3.23 8.29
C ALA A 29 21.86 1.70 8.38
N ALA A 30 23.04 1.21 8.03
CA ALA A 30 23.37 -0.21 8.10
C ALA A 30 23.30 -0.68 9.56
N GLY A 31 22.30 -1.51 9.88
CA GLY A 31 22.04 -2.04 11.22
C GLY A 31 20.72 -1.60 11.88
N ALA A 32 19.87 -0.85 11.18
CA ALA A 32 18.55 -0.50 11.70
C ALA A 32 17.64 -1.73 11.88
N ASP A 33 16.94 -1.80 13.01
CA ASP A 33 15.79 -2.69 13.18
C ASP A 33 14.63 -2.18 12.31
N TYR A 34 13.75 -3.08 11.85
CA TYR A 34 12.64 -2.72 10.97
C TYR A 34 11.31 -3.20 11.56
N ARG A 35 10.35 -2.29 11.58
CA ARG A 35 8.94 -2.65 11.73
C ARG A 35 8.35 -2.97 10.37
N HIS A 36 7.41 -3.91 10.37
CA HIS A 36 6.72 -4.35 9.16
C HIS A 36 5.23 -4.02 9.26
N CYS A 37 4.61 -3.79 8.10
CA CYS A 37 3.16 -3.80 8.00
C CYS A 37 2.71 -4.54 6.74
N ARG A 38 1.54 -5.17 6.82
CA ARG A 38 0.89 -5.85 5.71
C ARG A 38 -0.42 -5.18 5.37
N VAL A 39 -0.70 -5.05 4.07
CA VAL A 39 -2.00 -4.62 3.58
C VAL A 39 -3.00 -5.78 3.67
N THR A 40 -4.12 -5.53 4.33
CA THR A 40 -5.23 -6.47 4.51
C THR A 40 -6.52 -5.84 3.99
N LEU A 41 -7.49 -6.68 3.61
CA LEU A 41 -8.83 -6.23 3.25
C LEU A 41 -9.75 -6.36 4.46
N VAL A 42 -10.48 -5.29 4.81
CA VAL A 42 -11.38 -5.27 5.96
C VAL A 42 -12.75 -4.77 5.56
N GLN A 43 -13.80 -5.49 5.95
CA GLN A 43 -15.18 -5.04 5.81
C GLN A 43 -15.47 -3.96 6.86
N VAL A 44 -15.98 -2.82 6.41
CA VAL A 44 -16.25 -1.64 7.25
C VAL A 44 -17.70 -1.20 7.18
N GLY A 45 -18.53 -1.93 6.45
CA GLY A 45 -19.97 -1.73 6.46
C GLY A 45 -20.67 -2.49 5.36
N GLU A 46 -21.96 -2.21 5.27
CA GLU A 46 -22.87 -2.78 4.30
C GLU A 46 -23.89 -1.72 3.90
N LYS A 47 -24.38 -1.80 2.67
CA LYS A 47 -25.50 -0.99 2.21
C LYS A 47 -26.59 -1.93 1.74
N TRP A 48 -27.82 -1.65 2.16
CA TRP A 48 -28.98 -2.40 1.69
C TRP A 48 -29.09 -2.33 0.15
N SER A 49 -29.18 -3.50 -0.48
CA SER A 49 -29.24 -3.71 -1.93
C SER A 49 -29.78 -5.10 -2.23
N LEU A 50 -30.48 -5.28 -3.36
CA LEU A 50 -31.03 -6.57 -3.79
C LEU A 50 -29.97 -7.66 -4.00
N PHE A 51 -28.73 -7.29 -4.29
CA PHE A 51 -27.63 -8.21 -4.58
C PHE A 51 -26.53 -8.20 -3.51
N GLY A 52 -26.81 -7.67 -2.33
CA GLY A 52 -25.79 -7.39 -1.32
C GLY A 52 -24.82 -6.30 -1.79
N LYS A 53 -24.41 -5.44 -0.87
CA LYS A 53 -23.43 -4.41 -1.17
C LYS A 53 -22.57 -4.18 0.06
N GLU A 54 -21.39 -4.79 0.05
CA GLU A 54 -20.47 -4.73 1.17
C GLU A 54 -19.42 -3.66 0.92
N ILE A 55 -19.07 -2.94 1.97
CA ILE A 55 -18.13 -1.84 1.92
C ILE A 55 -16.85 -2.30 2.60
N PHE A 56 -15.75 -2.25 1.86
CA PHE A 56 -14.44 -2.67 2.32
C PHE A 56 -13.45 -1.51 2.23
N GLU A 57 -12.33 -1.65 2.92
CA GLU A 57 -11.15 -0.82 2.71
C GLU A 57 -9.89 -1.67 2.88
N PHE A 58 -8.80 -1.24 2.23
CA PHE A 58 -7.49 -1.79 2.48
C PHE A 58 -6.88 -1.12 3.71
N ARG A 59 -6.30 -1.91 4.62
CA ARG A 59 -5.60 -1.42 5.81
C ARG A 59 -4.18 -1.95 5.86
N ALA A 60 -3.22 -1.06 6.05
CA ALA A 60 -1.86 -1.44 6.41
C ALA A 60 -1.79 -1.65 7.93
N VAL A 61 -1.50 -2.88 8.34
CA VAL A 61 -1.54 -3.33 9.74
C VAL A 61 -0.17 -3.87 10.14
N GLN A 62 0.36 -3.41 11.26
CA GLN A 62 1.61 -3.91 11.85
C GLN A 62 1.42 -5.28 12.54
N ASP A 63 2.52 -5.93 12.89
CA ASP A 63 2.50 -7.25 13.55
C ASP A 63 1.79 -7.23 14.93
N ASP A 64 1.77 -6.07 15.60
CA ASP A 64 1.07 -5.83 16.87
C ASP A 64 -0.42 -5.47 16.70
N GLY A 65 -0.91 -5.41 15.45
CA GLY A 65 -2.30 -5.04 15.12
C GLY A 65 -2.54 -3.54 14.94
N VAL A 66 -1.52 -2.69 15.10
CA VAL A 66 -1.68 -1.24 14.88
C VAL A 66 -1.93 -0.94 13.39
N ILE A 67 -3.01 -0.23 13.11
CA ILE A 67 -3.33 0.24 11.75
C ILE A 67 -2.57 1.54 11.48
N VAL A 68 -1.66 1.52 10.51
CA VAL A 68 -0.82 2.68 10.18
C VAL A 68 -1.39 3.53 9.05
N ALA A 69 -2.22 2.95 8.18
CA ALA A 69 -2.93 3.67 7.13
C ALA A 69 -4.12 2.86 6.60
N ALA A 70 -5.11 3.56 6.04
CA ALA A 70 -6.25 2.97 5.35
C ALA A 70 -6.51 3.64 3.99
N SER A 71 -7.04 2.86 3.03
CA SER A 71 -7.45 3.34 1.71
C SER A 71 -8.80 4.07 1.75
N ASP A 72 -9.20 4.63 0.62
CA ASP A 72 -10.61 4.95 0.39
C ASP A 72 -11.45 3.67 0.45
N LYS A 73 -12.73 3.83 0.80
CA LYS A 73 -13.68 2.71 0.80
C LYS A 73 -13.97 2.25 -0.62
N ILE A 74 -13.93 0.95 -0.83
CA ILE A 74 -14.37 0.28 -2.04
C ILE A 74 -15.64 -0.50 -1.75
N THR A 75 -16.38 -0.82 -2.81
CA THR A 75 -17.59 -1.61 -2.69
C THR A 75 -17.44 -2.88 -3.47
N LEU A 76 -17.69 -4.00 -2.81
CA LEU A 76 -17.85 -5.28 -3.46
C LEU A 76 -19.35 -5.58 -3.60
N THR A 77 -19.74 -6.01 -4.79
CA THR A 77 -21.09 -6.52 -5.03
C THR A 77 -21.10 -8.02 -4.82
N GLY A 78 -22.29 -8.62 -4.62
CA GLY A 78 -22.43 -10.06 -4.41
C GLY A 78 -21.91 -10.98 -5.53
N PHE A 79 -21.27 -10.45 -6.58
CA PHE A 79 -20.60 -11.23 -7.62
C PHE A 79 -19.07 -11.31 -7.45
N GLU A 80 -18.51 -10.62 -6.45
CA GLU A 80 -17.05 -10.53 -6.20
C GLU A 80 -16.61 -11.44 -5.03
N TYR A 81 -16.96 -12.72 -5.11
CA TYR A 81 -16.72 -13.72 -4.06
C TYR A 81 -15.25 -13.93 -3.69
N GLU A 82 -14.32 -13.69 -4.61
CA GLU A 82 -12.88 -13.84 -4.39
C GLU A 82 -12.20 -12.59 -3.80
N GLY A 83 -12.99 -11.54 -3.55
CA GLY A 83 -12.53 -10.24 -3.08
C GLY A 83 -12.35 -9.22 -4.21
N PRO A 84 -11.63 -8.11 -3.95
CA PRO A 84 -11.50 -7.02 -4.90
C PRO A 84 -10.75 -7.47 -6.16
N SER A 85 -11.35 -7.18 -7.32
CA SER A 85 -10.74 -7.47 -8.61
C SER A 85 -9.52 -6.59 -8.92
N GLU A 86 -8.40 -7.22 -9.31
CA GLU A 86 -7.19 -6.53 -9.79
C GLU A 86 -7.47 -5.70 -11.05
N LYS A 87 -8.46 -6.07 -11.87
CA LYS A 87 -8.79 -5.36 -13.12
C LYS A 87 -9.70 -4.14 -12.89
N ASN A 88 -10.24 -3.97 -11.68
CA ASN A 88 -11.12 -2.86 -11.36
C ASN A 88 -10.30 -1.62 -11.00
N LYS A 89 -10.39 -0.57 -11.84
CA LYS A 89 -9.66 0.69 -11.65
C LYS A 89 -9.92 1.37 -10.30
N LYS A 90 -11.11 1.21 -9.71
CA LYS A 90 -11.41 1.79 -8.39
C LYS A 90 -10.67 1.06 -7.27
N HIS A 91 -10.51 -0.26 -7.39
CA HIS A 91 -9.77 -1.06 -6.42
C HIS A 91 -8.28 -0.77 -6.53
N GLN A 92 -7.75 -0.74 -7.76
CA GLN A 92 -6.38 -0.31 -8.03
C GLN A 92 -6.11 1.08 -7.43
N ALA A 93 -6.94 2.07 -7.76
CA ALA A 93 -6.76 3.43 -7.26
C ALA A 93 -6.81 3.54 -5.73
N ALA A 94 -7.66 2.75 -5.06
CA ALA A 94 -7.71 2.72 -3.60
C ALA A 94 -6.40 2.16 -3.00
N LEU A 95 -5.87 1.07 -3.58
CA LEU A 95 -4.60 0.49 -3.15
C LEU A 95 -3.40 1.39 -3.48
N ASP A 96 -3.40 2.03 -4.65
CA ASP A 96 -2.35 2.97 -5.08
C ASP A 96 -2.30 4.18 -4.15
N ARG A 97 -3.44 4.77 -3.81
CA ARG A 97 -3.51 5.87 -2.84
C ARG A 97 -3.03 5.47 -1.45
N LEU A 98 -3.38 4.27 -0.97
CA LEU A 98 -2.84 3.75 0.29
C LEU A 98 -1.31 3.61 0.20
N THR A 99 -0.82 3.05 -0.90
CA THR A 99 0.61 2.85 -1.14
C THR A 99 1.37 4.19 -1.18
N THR A 100 0.80 5.22 -1.80
CA THR A 100 1.34 6.59 -1.77
C THR A 100 1.43 7.12 -0.34
N LYS A 101 0.35 7.02 0.47
CA LYS A 101 0.37 7.46 1.88
C LYS A 101 1.46 6.76 2.70
N LEU A 102 1.66 5.47 2.46
CA LEU A 102 2.72 4.68 3.12
C LEU A 102 4.12 5.20 2.72
N TYR A 103 4.37 5.43 1.43
CA TYR A 103 5.63 6.02 0.98
C TYR A 103 5.88 7.41 1.56
N GLU A 104 4.86 8.27 1.60
CA GLU A 104 4.94 9.61 2.21
C GLU A 104 5.24 9.54 3.72
N SER A 105 4.83 8.46 4.38
CA SER A 105 5.07 8.20 5.81
C SER A 105 6.38 7.46 6.10
N GLY A 106 7.21 7.24 5.08
CA GLY A 106 8.53 6.60 5.22
C GLY A 106 8.53 5.07 5.18
N TRP A 107 7.40 4.44 4.87
CA TRP A 107 7.35 3.00 4.62
C TRP A 107 7.88 2.68 3.23
N GLN A 108 8.53 1.53 3.08
CA GLN A 108 9.07 1.04 1.82
C GLN A 108 8.53 -0.34 1.51
N LYS A 109 8.04 -0.54 0.28
CA LYS A 109 7.46 -1.81 -0.16
C LYS A 109 8.56 -2.87 -0.29
N THR A 110 8.34 -4.04 0.28
CA THR A 110 9.26 -5.17 0.18
C THR A 110 9.03 -5.97 -1.11
N LYS A 111 9.84 -7.02 -1.34
CA LYS A 111 9.67 -7.94 -2.47
C LYS A 111 8.71 -9.09 -2.17
N ASP A 112 8.17 -9.16 -0.96
CA ASP A 112 7.28 -10.25 -0.53
C ASP A 112 5.97 -10.26 -1.32
N LYS A 113 5.50 -11.48 -1.61
CA LYS A 113 4.27 -11.73 -2.38
C LYS A 113 3.43 -12.81 -1.67
N PRO A 114 2.66 -12.44 -0.64
CA PRO A 114 1.96 -13.40 0.22
C PRO A 114 0.76 -14.11 -0.44
N GLY A 115 0.25 -13.62 -1.58
CA GLY A 115 -0.73 -14.38 -2.37
C GLY A 115 -1.66 -13.51 -3.21
N LYS A 116 -2.46 -12.65 -2.57
CA LYS A 116 -3.39 -11.76 -3.29
C LYS A 116 -2.66 -10.50 -3.78
N TRP A 117 -3.09 -9.97 -4.92
CA TRP A 117 -2.48 -8.80 -5.58
C TRP A 117 -2.41 -7.55 -4.68
N TYR A 118 -3.34 -7.43 -3.72
CA TYR A 118 -3.42 -6.32 -2.77
C TYR A 118 -2.69 -6.55 -1.45
N GLU A 119 -2.21 -7.78 -1.17
CA GLU A 119 -1.50 -8.10 0.09
C GLU A 119 -0.04 -7.65 0.01
N LEU A 120 0.15 -6.34 -0.02
CA LEU A 120 1.47 -5.74 -0.08
C LEU A 120 2.13 -5.74 1.31
N VAL A 121 3.44 -5.96 1.35
CA VAL A 121 4.24 -5.88 2.58
C VAL A 121 5.16 -4.66 2.50
N PHE A 122 5.26 -3.93 3.61
CA PHE A 122 6.14 -2.78 3.74
C PHE A 122 7.00 -2.90 5.00
N GLN A 123 8.14 -2.23 4.98
CA GLN A 123 9.05 -2.10 6.09
C GLN A 123 9.40 -0.62 6.33
N GLN A 124 9.69 -0.28 7.58
CA GLN A 124 10.21 1.04 7.96
C GLN A 124 11.22 0.86 9.10
N PRO A 125 12.36 1.58 9.10
CA PRO A 125 13.30 1.52 10.21
C PRO A 125 12.64 1.97 11.51
N VAL A 126 12.89 1.22 12.58
CA VAL A 126 12.57 1.64 13.95
C VAL A 126 13.62 2.69 14.35
N SER A 127 13.15 3.88 14.75
CA SER A 127 14.02 4.97 15.23
C SER A 127 14.48 4.73 16.66
#